data_AF-A0A9Q4DGJ2-F1
#
_entry.id   AF-A0A9Q4DGJ2-F1
#
_cell.length_a   1.000
_cell.length_b   1.000
_cell.length_c   1.000
_cell.angle_alpha   90.00
_cell.angle_beta   90.00
_cell.angle_gamma   90.00
#
_symmetry.space_group_name_H-M   'P 1'
#
loop_
_entity.id
_entity.type
_entity.pdbx_description
1 polymer ?
#
loop_
_entity_poly.entity_id
_entity_poly.type
_entity_poly.pdbx_seq_one_letter_code
_entity_poly.pdbx_strand_id
1 'polypeptide(L)'
;MKIGVVWAGSAKHNRNASRSLPFELFSQLFALDADFHCLQKELNETDYKQSDLFENLHIWQQDIGDFSDTAALIAQMDLVISIDTSVAHLAAAMSKPTWVMLSYHPDFRWLLTRQDSPWYDSVKLFRQDASLNWQSVIKNIQQQLQHILKENT
;
A
#
# COMPACT_ATOMS: atom_id res chain seq x y z
N MET A 1 0.82 9.23 13.07
CA MET A 1 -0.24 8.52 12.31
C MET A 1 0.33 7.18 11.88
N LYS A 2 -0.39 6.07 12.08
CA LYS A 2 0.06 4.72 11.72
C LYS A 2 -0.48 4.30 10.35
N ILE A 3 0.41 3.95 9.43
CA ILE A 3 0.07 3.63 8.04
C ILE A 3 0.53 2.22 7.70
N GLY A 4 -0.42 1.33 7.41
CA GLY A 4 -0.12 -0.01 6.90
C GLY A 4 0.29 0.05 5.43
N VAL A 5 1.36 -0.63 5.03
CA VAL A 5 1.90 -0.55 3.66
C VAL A 5 2.16 -1.90 3.01
N VAL A 6 1.84 -1.99 1.71
CA VAL A 6 2.12 -3.12 0.83
C VAL A 6 2.46 -2.61 -0.58
N TRP A 7 3.70 -2.81 -1.02
CA TRP A 7 4.21 -2.33 -2.31
C TRP A 7 4.47 -3.44 -3.33
N ALA A 8 4.58 -4.69 -2.89
CA ALA A 8 4.81 -5.84 -3.75
C ALA A 8 3.79 -6.96 -3.53
N GLY A 9 3.46 -7.66 -4.61
CA GLY A 9 2.66 -8.88 -4.56
C GLY A 9 3.55 -10.11 -4.40
N SER A 10 2.92 -11.27 -4.24
CA SER A 10 3.65 -12.54 -4.18
C SER A 10 4.43 -12.79 -5.47
N ALA A 11 5.69 -13.19 -5.34
CA ALA A 11 6.55 -13.59 -6.46
C ALA A 11 5.95 -14.73 -7.32
N LYS A 12 5.06 -15.56 -6.74
CA LYS A 12 4.37 -16.67 -7.42
C LYS A 12 3.25 -16.20 -8.34
N HIS A 13 2.90 -14.92 -8.34
CA HIS A 13 1.80 -14.42 -9.17
C HIS A 13 2.28 -13.97 -10.55
N ASN A 14 1.68 -14.53 -11.61
CA ASN A 14 2.04 -14.29 -13.02
C ASN A 14 2.08 -12.82 -13.51
N ARG A 15 1.53 -11.86 -12.75
CA ARG A 15 1.52 -10.42 -13.06
C ARG A 15 2.21 -9.59 -11.97
N ASN A 16 3.11 -10.19 -11.20
CA ASN A 16 3.74 -9.50 -10.09
C ASN A 16 4.59 -8.31 -10.55
N ALA A 17 5.35 -8.49 -11.63
CA ALA A 17 6.22 -7.46 -12.18
C ALA A 17 5.46 -6.22 -12.67
N SER A 18 4.23 -6.37 -13.16
CA SER A 18 3.43 -5.24 -13.66
C SER A 18 2.52 -4.58 -12.62
N ARG A 19 2.41 -5.15 -11.42
CA ARG A 19 1.56 -4.63 -10.33
C ARG A 19 2.35 -4.20 -9.11
N SER A 20 3.56 -4.68 -8.92
CA SER A 20 4.44 -4.26 -7.83
C SER A 20 5.14 -2.95 -8.16
N LEU A 21 5.42 -2.18 -7.12
CA LEU A 21 6.30 -1.01 -7.20
C LEU A 21 7.71 -1.42 -6.77
N PRO A 22 8.77 -0.91 -7.43
CA PRO A 22 10.12 -0.98 -6.90
C PRO A 22 10.17 -0.35 -5.51
N PHE A 23 10.87 -0.99 -4.57
CA PHE A 23 10.99 -0.50 -3.20
C PHE A 23 11.58 0.91 -3.15
N GLU A 24 12.57 1.20 -4.01
CA GLU A 24 13.22 2.52 -4.10
C GLU A 24 12.24 3.65 -4.41
N LEU A 25 11.18 3.35 -5.15
CA LEU A 25 10.16 4.33 -5.49
C LEU A 25 9.12 4.45 -4.38
N PHE A 26 8.70 3.33 -3.80
CA PHE A 26 7.74 3.32 -2.71
C PHE A 26 8.31 3.95 -1.42
N SER A 27 9.60 3.75 -1.15
CA SER A 27 10.27 4.25 0.03
C SER A 27 10.34 5.78 0.11
N GLN A 28 10.07 6.49 -0.98
CA GLN A 28 9.87 7.94 -0.99
C GLN A 28 8.70 8.37 -0.07
N LEU A 29 7.76 7.48 0.25
CA LEU A 29 6.69 7.76 1.22
C LEU A 29 7.22 7.84 2.65
N PHE A 30 8.30 7.14 2.99
CA PHE A 30 8.86 7.08 4.35
C PHE A 30 9.57 8.37 4.76
N ALA A 31 9.78 9.32 3.83
CA ALA A 31 10.25 10.67 4.14
C ALA A 31 9.20 11.54 4.84
N LEU A 32 7.96 11.06 4.99
CA LEU A 32 6.88 11.75 5.68
C LEU A 32 6.86 11.41 7.17
N ASP A 33 6.40 12.35 7.98
CA ASP A 33 6.29 12.22 9.44
C ASP A 33 5.09 11.35 9.85
N ALA A 34 5.23 10.05 9.63
CA ALA A 34 4.27 9.01 9.97
C ALA A 34 5.00 7.70 10.28
N ASP A 35 4.34 6.82 11.05
CA ASP A 35 4.83 5.48 11.35
C ASP A 35 4.28 4.50 10.32
N PHE A 36 5.16 3.87 9.55
CA PHE A 36 4.81 2.92 8.50
C PHE A 36 4.97 1.49 9.01
N HIS A 37 3.98 0.65 8.74
CA HIS A 37 3.97 -0.76 9.15
C HIS A 37 3.83 -1.64 7.91
N CYS A 38 4.85 -2.42 7.58
CA CYS A 38 4.79 -3.34 6.45
C CYS A 38 3.88 -4.52 6.78
N LEU A 39 2.81 -4.67 5.98
CA LEU A 39 1.82 -5.74 6.10
C LEU A 39 2.07 -6.89 5.12
N GLN A 40 3.24 -6.92 4.47
CA GLN A 40 3.62 -8.02 3.58
C GLN A 40 4.12 -9.21 4.38
N LYS A 41 3.50 -10.38 4.15
CA LYS A 41 3.94 -11.65 4.73
C LYS A 41 5.31 -12.11 4.23
N GLU A 42 5.65 -11.80 2.98
CA GLU A 42 6.91 -12.19 2.35
C GLU A 42 7.56 -10.95 1.74
N LEU A 43 8.68 -10.50 2.31
CA LEU A 43 9.59 -9.54 1.67
C LEU A 43 10.73 -10.30 1.01
N ASN A 44 11.20 -9.80 -0.13
CA ASN A 44 12.46 -10.28 -0.68
C ASN A 44 13.64 -9.76 0.18
N GLU A 45 14.79 -10.45 0.12
CA GLU A 45 15.94 -10.11 0.95
C GLU A 45 16.50 -8.70 0.70
N THR A 46 16.38 -8.19 -0.53
CA THR A 46 16.85 -6.86 -0.91
C THR A 46 16.00 -5.78 -0.25
N ASP A 47 14.68 -5.84 -0.40
CA ASP A 47 13.73 -4.91 0.24
C ASP A 47 13.88 -4.97 1.76
N TYR A 48 14.04 -6.17 2.33
CA TYR A 48 14.23 -6.33 3.78
C TYR A 48 15.49 -5.60 4.27
N LYS A 49 16.64 -5.80 3.63
CA LYS A 49 17.88 -5.08 4.00
C LYS A 49 17.79 -3.58 3.78
N GLN A 50 17.10 -3.13 2.73
CA GLN A 50 16.90 -1.70 2.47
C GLN A 50 15.92 -1.08 3.48
N SER A 51 15.04 -1.86 4.09
CA SER A 51 14.09 -1.38 5.11
C SER A 51 14.77 -0.87 6.38
N ASP A 52 15.94 -1.43 6.74
CA ASP A 52 16.76 -1.01 7.88
C ASP A 52 17.24 0.46 7.78
N LEU A 53 17.13 1.08 6.60
CA LEU A 53 17.49 2.49 6.38
C LEU A 53 16.42 3.47 6.87
N PHE A 54 15.23 2.99 7.26
CA PHE A 54 14.08 3.82 7.61
C PHE A 54 13.62 3.53 9.04
N GLU A 55 13.91 4.45 9.96
CA GLU A 55 13.57 4.30 11.39
C GLU A 55 12.05 4.24 11.65
N ASN A 56 11.26 4.85 10.76
CA ASN A 56 9.80 4.89 10.82
C ASN A 56 9.13 3.77 10.02
N LEU A 57 9.87 2.74 9.58
CA LEU A 57 9.32 1.57 8.90
C LEU A 57 9.47 0.34 9.79
N HIS A 58 8.34 -0.25 10.19
CA HIS A 58 8.28 -1.45 11.01
C HIS A 58 7.89 -2.67 10.17
N ILE A 59 8.72 -3.72 10.20
CA ILE A 59 8.50 -4.97 9.44
C ILE A 59 7.92 -6.05 10.36
N TRP A 60 6.81 -6.65 9.94
CA TRP A 60 6.06 -7.64 10.73
C TRP A 60 6.02 -9.04 10.10
N GLN A 61 6.87 -9.33 9.10
CA GLN A 61 6.75 -10.57 8.32
C GLN A 61 6.79 -11.85 9.18
N GLN A 62 7.52 -11.84 10.31
CA GLN A 62 7.64 -12.98 11.21
C GLN A 62 6.41 -13.17 12.10
N ASP A 63 5.63 -12.11 12.30
CA ASP A 63 4.43 -12.09 13.14
C ASP A 63 3.15 -12.33 12.33
N ILE A 64 3.24 -12.44 10.99
CA ILE A 64 2.11 -12.70 10.10
C ILE A 64 2.08 -14.18 9.71
N GLY A 65 1.38 -14.98 10.52
CA GLY A 65 1.11 -16.39 10.23
C GLY A 65 -0.04 -16.54 9.22
N ASP A 66 -1.15 -15.87 9.47
CA ASP A 66 -2.36 -15.94 8.63
C ASP A 66 -3.06 -14.58 8.43
N PHE A 67 -4.27 -14.62 7.86
CA PHE A 67 -5.07 -13.41 7.63
C PHE A 67 -5.65 -12.80 8.90
N SER A 68 -5.79 -13.57 9.98
CA SER A 68 -6.21 -13.06 11.28
C SER A 68 -5.13 -12.15 11.87
N ASP A 69 -3.85 -12.55 11.75
CA ASP A 69 -2.72 -11.71 12.16
C ASP A 69 -2.65 -10.43 11.32
N THR A 70 -2.83 -10.57 10.01
CA THR A 70 -2.88 -9.41 9.08
C THR A 70 -4.02 -8.46 9.46
N ALA A 71 -5.21 -8.99 9.76
CA ALA A 71 -6.35 -8.21 10.22
C ALA A 71 -6.08 -7.51 11.55
N ALA A 72 -5.43 -8.18 12.50
CA ALA A 72 -5.06 -7.60 13.78
C ALA A 72 -4.13 -6.38 13.60
N LEU A 73 -3.14 -6.47 12.70
CA LEU A 73 -2.28 -5.34 12.35
C LEU A 73 -3.08 -4.22 11.66
N ILE A 74 -3.91 -4.54 10.66
CA ILE A 74 -4.77 -3.57 9.97
C ILE A 74 -5.64 -2.79 10.96
N ALA A 75 -6.21 -3.47 11.96
CA ALA A 75 -7.08 -2.85 12.94
C ALA A 75 -6.40 -1.69 13.68
N GLN A 76 -5.07 -1.77 13.89
CA GLN A 76 -4.26 -0.74 14.57
C GLN A 76 -3.82 0.42 13.67
N MET A 77 -4.04 0.34 12.36
CA MET A 77 -3.65 1.38 11.41
C MET A 77 -4.71 2.48 11.32
N ASP A 78 -4.30 3.70 11.02
CA ASP A 78 -5.21 4.79 10.68
C ASP A 78 -5.59 4.72 9.18
N LEU A 79 -4.65 4.25 8.35
CA LEU A 79 -4.77 4.13 6.90
C LEU A 79 -3.99 2.90 6.42
N VAL A 80 -4.48 2.23 5.36
CA VAL A 80 -3.71 1.21 4.63
C VAL A 80 -3.45 1.67 3.20
N ILE A 81 -2.20 1.61 2.74
CA ILE A 81 -1.78 1.90 1.38
C ILE A 81 -1.22 0.63 0.76
N SER A 82 -1.87 0.13 -0.29
CA SER A 82 -1.50 -1.16 -0.90
C SER A 82 -1.59 -1.09 -2.41
N ILE A 83 -0.81 -1.90 -3.13
CA ILE A 83 -1.18 -2.31 -4.50
C ILE A 83 -2.41 -3.24 -4.45
N ASP A 84 -2.93 -3.69 -5.60
CA ASP A 84 -3.99 -4.71 -5.65
C ASP A 84 -3.51 -6.08 -5.13
N THR A 85 -3.66 -6.29 -3.81
CA THR A 85 -3.36 -7.53 -3.08
C THR A 85 -4.53 -7.97 -2.20
N SER A 86 -4.48 -9.18 -1.65
CA SER A 86 -5.43 -9.62 -0.63
C SER A 86 -5.48 -8.70 0.60
N VAL A 87 -4.38 -8.05 0.97
CA VAL A 87 -4.32 -7.09 2.09
C VAL A 87 -5.17 -5.86 1.81
N ALA A 88 -5.17 -5.36 0.57
CA ALA A 88 -6.04 -4.24 0.18
C ALA A 88 -7.53 -4.60 0.35
N HIS A 89 -7.92 -5.80 -0.10
CA HIS A 89 -9.31 -6.26 0.03
C HIS A 89 -9.69 -6.54 1.48
N LEU A 90 -8.78 -7.11 2.28
CA LEU A 90 -9.02 -7.34 3.71
C LEU A 90 -9.21 -6.01 4.46
N ALA A 91 -8.32 -5.04 4.25
CA ALA A 91 -8.43 -3.71 4.87
C ALA A 91 -9.74 -3.00 4.48
N ALA A 92 -10.09 -3.05 3.20
CA ALA A 92 -11.32 -2.47 2.68
C ALA A 92 -12.58 -3.15 3.25
N ALA A 93 -12.59 -4.50 3.35
CA ALA A 93 -13.69 -5.25 3.95
C ALA A 93 -13.85 -4.95 5.45
N MET A 94 -12.77 -4.59 6.13
CA MET A 94 -12.78 -4.13 7.53
C MET A 94 -13.18 -2.65 7.66
N SER A 95 -13.63 -2.00 6.58
CA SER A 95 -13.97 -0.57 6.53
C SER A 95 -12.82 0.36 6.96
N LYS A 96 -11.57 -0.11 6.89
CA LYS A 96 -10.40 0.73 7.15
C LYS A 96 -10.20 1.68 5.97
N PRO A 97 -9.90 2.97 6.17
CA PRO A 97 -9.46 3.84 5.07
C PRO A 97 -8.33 3.15 4.31
N THR A 98 -8.53 2.94 3.01
CA THR A 98 -7.64 2.12 2.19
C THR A 98 -7.36 2.81 0.88
N TRP A 99 -6.10 3.07 0.58
CA TRP A 99 -5.64 3.61 -0.68
C TRP A 99 -5.04 2.50 -1.52
N VAL A 100 -5.60 2.28 -2.71
CA VAL A 100 -5.16 1.22 -3.61
C VAL A 100 -4.45 1.82 -4.81
N MET A 101 -3.18 1.47 -4.96
CA MET A 101 -2.37 1.77 -6.14
C MET A 101 -2.65 0.73 -7.23
N LEU A 102 -3.13 1.20 -8.36
CA LEU A 102 -3.54 0.36 -9.48
C LEU A 102 -2.60 0.57 -10.66
N SER A 103 -2.12 -0.53 -11.24
CA SER A 103 -1.38 -0.47 -12.49
C SER A 103 -2.30 -0.05 -13.64
N TYR A 104 -1.71 0.32 -14.77
CA TYR A 104 -2.46 0.80 -15.93
C TYR A 104 -3.49 -0.22 -16.45
N HIS A 105 -3.21 -1.51 -16.25
CA HIS A 105 -4.13 -2.62 -16.52
C HIS A 105 -4.62 -3.24 -15.20
N PRO A 106 -5.58 -2.60 -14.51
CA PRO A 106 -6.06 -3.08 -13.23
C PRO A 106 -6.91 -4.35 -13.39
N ASP A 107 -7.13 -5.05 -12.27
CA ASP A 107 -8.15 -6.08 -12.21
C ASP A 107 -9.56 -5.48 -12.43
N PHE A 108 -10.46 -6.27 -13.04
CA PHE A 108 -11.76 -5.79 -13.48
C PHE A 108 -12.61 -5.21 -12.34
N ARG A 109 -12.42 -5.70 -11.10
CA ARG A 109 -13.18 -5.26 -9.91
C ARG A 109 -12.96 -3.78 -9.61
N TRP A 110 -11.82 -3.23 -10.02
CA TRP A 110 -11.49 -1.84 -9.79
C TRP A 110 -12.03 -0.88 -10.83
N LEU A 111 -12.64 -1.36 -11.92
CA LEU A 111 -13.12 -0.54 -13.05
C LEU A 111 -11.98 0.31 -13.66
N LEU A 112 -12.29 1.14 -14.65
CA LEU A 112 -11.26 1.79 -15.48
C LEU A 112 -11.02 3.27 -15.17
N THR A 113 -12.06 4.03 -14.82
CA THR A 113 -12.00 5.50 -14.84
C THR A 113 -12.22 6.18 -13.49
N ARG A 114 -12.75 5.46 -12.50
CA ARG A 114 -13.19 6.03 -11.22
C ARG A 114 -12.08 6.00 -10.15
N GLN A 115 -12.19 6.86 -9.14
CA GLN A 115 -11.21 6.98 -8.04
C GLN A 115 -11.70 6.36 -6.72
N ASP A 116 -12.86 5.73 -6.72
CA ASP A 116 -13.54 5.09 -5.60
C ASP A 116 -13.90 3.64 -5.96
N SER A 117 -14.33 2.84 -4.99
CA SER A 117 -14.75 1.46 -5.21
C SER A 117 -16.26 1.32 -5.06
N PRO A 118 -16.98 0.70 -6.02
CA PRO A 118 -18.40 0.38 -5.83
C PRO A 118 -18.64 -0.70 -4.76
N TRP A 119 -17.58 -1.40 -4.33
CA TRP A 119 -17.64 -2.50 -3.38
C TRP A 119 -17.25 -2.08 -1.96
N TYR A 120 -16.48 -1.00 -1.83
CA TYR A 120 -15.87 -0.59 -0.57
C TYR A 120 -15.86 0.94 -0.44
N ASP A 121 -16.71 1.46 0.44
CA ASP A 121 -16.84 2.92 0.64
C ASP A 121 -15.57 3.54 1.24
N SER A 122 -14.74 2.75 1.94
CA SER A 122 -13.49 3.21 2.54
C SER A 122 -12.31 3.29 1.57
N VAL A 123 -12.51 2.93 0.30
CA VAL A 123 -11.42 2.82 -0.68
C VAL A 123 -11.28 4.05 -1.57
N LYS A 124 -10.04 4.52 -1.69
CA LYS A 124 -9.61 5.47 -2.71
C LYS A 124 -8.61 4.83 -3.66
N LEU A 125 -8.77 5.05 -4.96
CA LEU A 125 -7.97 4.44 -6.02
C LEU A 125 -7.01 5.46 -6.63
N PHE A 126 -5.74 5.08 -6.71
CA PHE A 126 -4.67 5.83 -7.35
C PHE A 126 -4.17 5.04 -8.55
N ARG A 127 -4.30 5.59 -9.75
CA ARG A 127 -4.09 4.86 -10.99
C ARG A 127 -2.83 5.32 -11.70
N GLN A 128 -2.01 4.36 -12.09
CA GLN A 128 -0.95 4.55 -13.05
C GLN A 128 -1.55 5.00 -14.39
N ASP A 129 -0.93 6.01 -15.00
CA ASP A 129 -1.33 6.53 -16.30
C ASP A 129 -0.66 5.75 -17.46
N ALA A 130 -0.94 6.17 -18.70
CA ALA A 130 -0.43 5.51 -19.91
C ALA A 130 1.11 5.54 -20.05
N SER A 131 1.83 6.33 -19.24
CA SER A 131 3.29 6.28 -19.18
C SER A 131 3.83 5.02 -18.51
N LEU A 132 2.97 4.20 -17.91
CA LEU A 132 3.33 2.99 -17.15
C LEU A 132 4.32 3.28 -16.02
N ASN A 133 4.36 4.53 -15.54
CA ASN A 133 5.24 4.97 -14.48
C ASN A 133 4.47 5.18 -13.17
N TRP A 134 5.02 4.66 -12.08
CA TRP A 134 4.46 4.79 -10.74
C TRP A 134 4.80 6.12 -10.06
N GLN A 135 5.72 6.92 -10.60
CA GLN A 135 6.16 8.18 -10.00
C GLN A 135 5.01 9.18 -9.84
N SER A 136 4.09 9.25 -10.81
CA SER A 136 2.91 10.13 -10.72
C SER A 136 1.97 9.69 -9.59
N VAL A 137 1.82 8.37 -9.40
CA VAL A 137 1.03 7.77 -8.31
C VAL A 137 1.64 8.10 -6.95
N ILE A 138 2.95 7.84 -6.76
CA ILE A 138 3.64 8.14 -5.51
C ILE A 138 3.57 9.63 -5.17
N LYS A 139 3.81 10.50 -6.15
CA LYS A 139 3.73 11.96 -5.93
C LYS A 139 2.33 12.39 -5.48
N ASN A 140 1.28 11.82 -6.06
CA ASN A 140 -0.10 12.12 -5.67
C ASN A 140 -0.38 11.65 -4.23
N ILE A 141 0.05 10.44 -3.87
CA ILE A 141 -0.06 9.91 -2.51
C ILE A 141 0.70 10.79 -1.51
N GLN A 142 1.94 11.19 -1.82
CA GLN A 142 2.72 12.09 -0.96
C GLN A 142 1.99 13.40 -0.70
N GLN A 143 1.44 14.04 -1.74
CA GLN A 143 0.71 15.29 -1.60
C GLN A 143 -0.52 15.15 -0.71
N GLN A 144 -1.28 14.06 -0.86
CA GLN A 144 -2.46 13.82 -0.04
C GLN A 144 -2.11 13.46 1.41
N LEU A 145 -1.08 12.64 1.64
CA LEU A 145 -0.61 12.34 2.99
C LEU A 145 -0.10 13.60 3.69
N GLN A 146 0.71 14.42 3.02
CA GLN A 146 1.19 15.69 3.58
C GLN A 146 0.05 16.62 3.99
N HIS A 147 -1.04 16.62 3.23
CA HIS A 147 -2.23 17.40 3.59
C HIS A 147 -2.88 16.85 4.86
N ILE A 148 -3.13 15.54 4.93
CA ILE A 148 -3.73 14.89 6.10
C ILE A 148 -2.87 15.03 7.36
N LEU A 149 -1.55 14.90 7.24
CA LEU A 149 -0.64 15.04 8.38
C LEU A 149 -0.65 16.47 8.95
N LYS A 150 -0.75 17.49 8.08
CA LYS A 150 -0.86 18.89 8.50
C LYS A 150 -2.19 19.22 9.18
N GLU A 151 -3.28 18.58 8.79
CA GLU A 151 -4.61 18.80 9.40
C GLU A 151 -4.74 18.15 10.78
N ASN A 152 -3.90 17.15 11.08
CA ASN A 152 -3.89 16.42 12.35
C ASN A 152 -2.79 16.90 13.33
N THR A 153 -2.04 17.95 12.98
CA THR A 153 -1.04 18.60 13.85
C THR A 153 -1.60 19.89 14.43
#